data_AF-A0A7C0Z2Y3-F1
#
_entry.id   AF-A0A7C0Z2Y3-F1
#
_cell.length_a   1.000
_cell.length_b   1.000
_cell.length_c   1.000
_cell.angle_alpha   90.00
_cell.angle_beta   90.00
_cell.angle_gamma   90.00
#
_symmetry.space_group_name_H-M   'P 1'
#
loop_
_entity.id
_entity.type
_entity.pdbx_description
1 polymer ?
#
loop_
_entity_poly.entity_id
_entity_poly.type
_entity_poly.pdbx_seq_one_letter_code
_entity_poly.pdbx_strand_id
1 'polypeptide(L)'
;MRSRKSALLRTAIARAYVRIKGGNREPSWILWEVILPLLMISSVVYAYHSLGAPPKYIGFVILGGAMMSFWFNVLWGMGTTLYWEKETGNLEAFMVSPAPIEGLLLGMALGGALNTLTRALSMIVMGILFFDAKFDVNAIPSALVIFLLTLSALYTLGMGLASLYLMYSRSGWRASELLQEPIMFLP
;
A
#
# COMPACT_ATOMS: atom_id res chain seq x y z
N MET A 1 20.52 -15.79 26.40
CA MET A 1 20.84 -15.39 25.01
C MET A 1 19.52 -15.21 24.26
N ARG A 2 19.04 -13.98 24.01
CA ARG A 2 17.78 -13.78 23.24
C ARG A 2 18.02 -14.21 21.79
N SER A 3 17.21 -15.12 21.27
CA SER A 3 17.30 -15.59 19.89
C SER A 3 17.16 -14.44 18.89
N ARG A 4 18.01 -14.38 17.85
CA ARG A 4 17.97 -13.37 16.77
C ARG A 4 16.56 -13.21 16.17
N LYS A 5 15.79 -14.30 16.07
CA LYS A 5 14.39 -14.29 15.60
C LYS A 5 13.47 -13.46 16.50
N SER A 6 13.67 -13.54 17.82
CA SER A 6 12.90 -12.75 18.79
C SER A 6 13.22 -11.26 18.71
N ALA A 7 14.46 -10.89 18.42
CA ALA A 7 14.86 -9.51 18.22
C ALA A 7 14.22 -8.94 16.94
N LEU A 8 14.27 -9.70 15.84
CA LEU A 8 13.65 -9.33 14.56
C LEU A 8 12.15 -9.05 14.71
N LEU A 9 11.40 -9.97 15.31
CA LEU A 9 9.96 -9.79 15.51
C LEU A 9 9.63 -8.58 16.40
N ARG A 10 10.41 -8.36 17.47
CA ARG A 10 10.21 -7.21 18.36
C ARG A 10 10.48 -5.90 17.63
N THR A 11 11.55 -5.82 16.86
CA THR A 11 11.86 -4.63 16.04
C THR A 11 10.77 -4.38 15.01
N ALA A 12 10.31 -5.43 14.33
CA ALA A 12 9.23 -5.32 13.34
C ALA A 12 7.93 -4.79 13.98
N ILE A 13 7.49 -5.38 15.09
CA ILE A 13 6.27 -4.95 15.78
C ILE A 13 6.42 -3.52 16.29
N ALA A 14 7.57 -3.17 16.89
CA ALA A 14 7.81 -1.83 17.41
C ALA A 14 7.76 -0.77 16.29
N ARG A 15 8.40 -1.04 15.15
CA ARG A 15 8.39 -0.10 14.02
C ARG A 15 7.01 -0.02 13.36
N ALA A 16 6.32 -1.16 13.21
CA ALA A 16 4.96 -1.20 12.70
C ALA A 16 4.01 -0.36 13.57
N TYR A 17 4.12 -0.49 14.90
CA TYR A 17 3.31 0.29 15.85
C TYR A 17 3.51 1.80 15.66
N VAL A 18 4.77 2.26 15.56
CA VAL A 18 5.07 3.68 15.34
C VAL A 18 4.47 4.17 14.02
N ARG A 19 4.57 3.38 12.94
CA ARG A 19 4.00 3.74 11.63
C ARG A 19 2.47 3.79 11.65
N ILE A 20 1.81 2.82 12.28
CA ILE A 20 0.34 2.75 12.35
C ILE A 20 -0.19 3.89 13.22
N LYS A 21 0.36 4.05 14.43
CA LYS A 21 -0.09 5.11 15.34
C LYS A 21 0.30 6.49 14.84
N GLY A 22 1.47 6.63 14.23
CA GLY A 22 1.97 7.86 13.65
C GLY A 22 1.16 8.31 12.43
N GLY A 23 0.77 7.38 11.56
CA GLY A 23 -0.05 7.69 10.38
C GLY A 23 -1.51 8.01 10.71
N ASN A 24 -2.07 7.42 11.76
CA ASN A 24 -3.48 7.60 12.13
C ASN A 24 -3.70 8.67 13.21
N ARG A 25 -2.75 9.59 13.43
CA ARG A 25 -2.93 10.67 14.43
C ARG A 25 -3.97 11.69 14.02
N GLU A 26 -4.18 11.86 12.72
CA GLU A 26 -5.11 12.83 12.16
C GLU A 26 -6.22 12.08 11.42
N PRO A 27 -7.39 11.83 12.06
CA PRO A 27 -8.48 11.08 11.44
C PRO A 27 -9.07 11.77 10.21
N SER A 28 -8.86 13.09 10.04
CA SER A 28 -9.22 13.84 8.85
C SER A 28 -8.55 13.31 7.58
N TRP A 29 -7.33 12.74 7.68
CA TRP A 29 -6.65 12.15 6.53
C TRP A 29 -7.41 10.95 5.96
N ILE A 30 -7.99 10.12 6.82
CA ILE A 30 -8.78 8.96 6.38
C ILE A 30 -9.99 9.44 5.55
N LEU A 31 -10.63 10.54 5.96
CA LEU A 31 -11.73 11.16 5.21
C LEU A 31 -11.28 11.57 3.81
N TRP A 32 -10.18 12.31 3.69
CA TRP A 32 -9.68 12.77 2.39
C TRP A 32 -9.17 11.62 1.51
N GLU A 33 -8.54 10.62 2.10
CA GLU A 33 -8.03 9.44 1.40
C GLU A 33 -9.10 8.50 0.90
N VAL A 34 -10.33 8.63 1.39
CA VAL A 34 -11.48 7.89 0.89
C VAL A 34 -12.26 8.74 -0.11
N ILE A 35 -12.51 10.02 0.19
CA ILE A 35 -13.28 10.92 -0.67
C ILE A 35 -12.57 11.17 -2.01
N LEU A 36 -11.27 11.48 -2.00
CA LEU A 36 -10.57 11.84 -3.24
C LEU A 36 -10.52 10.69 -4.26
N PRO A 37 -10.16 9.45 -3.88
CA PRO A 37 -10.21 8.32 -4.81
C PRO A 37 -11.64 7.98 -5.24
N LEU A 38 -12.64 8.17 -4.38
CA LEU A 38 -14.04 7.95 -4.75
C LEU A 38 -14.49 8.88 -5.87
N LEU A 39 -14.04 10.15 -5.86
CA LEU A 39 -14.34 11.07 -6.97
C LEU A 39 -13.73 10.56 -8.28
N MET A 40 -12.50 10.08 -8.25
CA MET A 40 -11.85 9.50 -9.44
C MET A 40 -12.61 8.26 -9.94
N ILE A 41 -12.95 7.33 -9.04
CA ILE A 41 -13.73 6.12 -9.36
C ILE A 41 -15.11 6.49 -9.91
N SER A 42 -15.77 7.49 -9.33
CA SER A 42 -17.10 7.93 -9.77
C SER A 42 -17.10 8.36 -11.23
N SER A 43 -16.05 9.06 -11.69
CA SER A 43 -15.95 9.49 -13.09
C SER A 43 -15.94 8.30 -14.05
N VAL A 44 -15.18 7.25 -13.72
CA VAL A 44 -15.09 6.02 -14.50
C VAL A 44 -16.41 5.24 -14.45
N VAL A 45 -17.06 5.16 -13.28
CA VAL A 45 -18.35 4.48 -13.13
C VAL A 45 -19.44 5.19 -13.95
N TYR A 46 -19.50 6.52 -13.92
CA TYR A 46 -20.46 7.28 -14.73
C TYR A 46 -20.18 7.16 -16.23
N ALA A 47 -18.90 7.08 -16.64
CA ALA A 47 -18.54 6.80 -18.02
C ALA A 47 -18.99 5.40 -18.46
N TYR A 48 -18.84 4.37 -17.61
CA TYR A 48 -19.37 3.04 -17.93
C TYR A 48 -20.90 3.00 -17.99
N HIS A 49 -21.57 3.77 -17.14
CA HIS A 49 -23.02 3.92 -17.21
C HIS A 49 -23.47 4.60 -18.51
N SER A 50 -22.80 5.65 -18.97
CA SER A 50 -23.15 6.33 -20.22
C SER A 50 -22.89 5.46 -21.46
N LEU A 51 -21.91 4.55 -21.38
CA LEU A 51 -21.61 3.54 -22.41
C LEU A 51 -22.55 2.31 -22.36
N GLY A 52 -23.48 2.24 -21.40
CA GLY A 52 -24.40 1.11 -21.25
C GLY A 52 -23.72 -0.18 -20.79
N ALA A 53 -22.57 -0.09 -20.12
CA ALA A 53 -21.81 -1.25 -19.72
C ALA A 53 -22.53 -2.08 -18.62
N PRO A 54 -22.41 -3.42 -18.65
CA PRO A 54 -22.93 -4.29 -17.60
C PRO A 54 -22.50 -3.89 -16.18
N PRO A 55 -23.38 -3.92 -15.17
CA PRO A 55 -23.08 -3.50 -13.78
C PRO A 55 -21.91 -4.25 -13.12
N LYS A 56 -21.55 -5.44 -13.61
CA LYS A 56 -20.37 -6.20 -13.15
C LYS A 56 -19.05 -5.43 -13.30
N TYR A 57 -18.94 -4.51 -14.26
CA TYR A 57 -17.72 -3.72 -14.48
C TYR A 57 -17.47 -2.71 -13.37
N ILE A 58 -18.52 -2.23 -12.70
CA ILE A 58 -18.41 -1.32 -11.55
C ILE A 58 -17.62 -1.97 -10.41
N GLY A 59 -17.90 -3.25 -10.13
CA GLY A 59 -17.16 -4.03 -9.12
C GLY A 59 -15.66 -4.17 -9.46
N PHE A 60 -15.32 -4.36 -10.73
CA PHE A 60 -13.93 -4.42 -11.17
C PHE A 60 -13.19 -3.09 -11.02
N VAL A 61 -13.84 -1.96 -11.32
CA VAL A 61 -13.24 -0.62 -11.16
C VAL A 61 -12.94 -0.33 -9.69
N ILE A 62 -13.88 -0.63 -8.79
CA ILE A 62 -13.70 -0.41 -7.35
C ILE A 62 -12.56 -1.29 -6.81
N LEU A 63 -12.51 -2.57 -7.21
CA LEU A 63 -11.41 -3.47 -6.85
C LEU A 63 -10.07 -2.99 -7.42
N GLY A 64 -10.05 -2.52 -8.66
CA GLY A 64 -8.87 -1.93 -9.28
C GLY A 64 -8.35 -0.72 -8.50
N GLY A 65 -9.23 0.19 -8.09
CA GLY A 65 -8.87 1.34 -7.24
C GLY A 65 -8.29 0.93 -5.87
N ALA A 66 -8.89 -0.10 -5.26
CA ALA A 66 -8.37 -0.67 -4.02
C ALA A 66 -6.97 -1.29 -4.22
N MET A 67 -6.74 -2.02 -5.31
CA MET A 67 -5.44 -2.61 -5.63
C MET A 67 -4.38 -1.57 -5.99
N MET A 68 -4.76 -0.52 -6.70
CA MET A 68 -3.87 0.61 -7.01
C MET A 68 -3.34 1.29 -5.74
N SER A 69 -4.15 1.35 -4.69
CA SER A 69 -3.72 1.89 -3.40
C SER A 69 -2.57 1.09 -2.77
N PHE A 70 -2.55 -0.23 -2.95
CA PHE A 70 -1.42 -1.08 -2.55
C PHE A 70 -0.18 -0.86 -3.43
N TRP A 71 -0.37 -0.71 -4.74
CA TRP A 71 0.72 -0.37 -5.66
C TRP A 71 1.43 0.93 -5.26
N PHE A 72 0.67 2.02 -5.07
CA PHE A 72 1.22 3.29 -4.63
C PHE A 72 1.87 3.19 -3.25
N ASN A 73 1.26 2.44 -2.31
CA ASN A 73 1.87 2.23 -0.99
C ASN A 73 3.21 1.49 -1.07
N VAL A 74 3.35 0.54 -1.98
CA VAL A 74 4.62 -0.18 -2.15
C VAL A 74 5.68 0.71 -2.78
N LEU A 75 5.38 1.40 -3.90
CA LEU A 75 6.36 2.25 -4.57
C LEU A 75 6.80 3.42 -3.69
N TRP A 76 5.84 4.24 -3.27
CA TRP A 76 6.12 5.42 -2.47
C TRP A 76 6.34 5.07 -1.01
N GLY A 77 5.43 4.30 -0.43
CA GLY A 77 5.43 4.04 1.00
C GLY A 77 6.54 3.09 1.45
N MET A 78 6.85 2.02 0.70
CA MET A 78 7.89 1.06 1.07
C MET A 78 9.21 1.30 0.33
N GLY A 79 9.16 1.55 -0.98
CA GLY A 79 10.35 1.78 -1.80
C GLY A 79 11.16 2.98 -1.35
N THR A 80 10.54 4.09 -0.91
CA THR A 80 11.30 5.27 -0.45
C THR A 80 11.68 5.22 1.03
N THR A 81 11.35 4.14 1.73
CA THR A 81 11.48 4.06 3.19
C THR A 81 12.92 4.29 3.67
N LEU A 82 13.90 3.54 3.14
CA LEU A 82 15.30 3.69 3.55
C LEU A 82 15.88 5.05 3.16
N TYR A 83 15.41 5.60 2.04
CA TYR A 83 15.78 6.94 1.62
C TYR A 83 15.33 8.00 2.66
N TRP A 84 14.08 7.94 3.10
CA TRP A 84 13.58 8.86 4.12
C TRP A 84 14.27 8.69 5.48
N GLU A 85 14.57 7.45 5.89
CA GLU A 85 15.35 7.22 7.13
C GLU A 85 16.77 7.76 7.04
N LYS A 86 17.38 7.76 5.85
CA LYS A 86 18.68 8.38 5.60
C LYS A 86 18.60 9.90 5.69
N GLU A 87 17.65 10.52 4.98
CA GLU A 87 17.47 11.99 4.97
C GLU A 87 17.12 12.54 6.36
N THR A 88 16.38 11.78 7.17
CA THR A 88 16.05 12.17 8.56
C THR A 88 17.16 11.86 9.57
N GLY A 89 18.26 11.23 9.15
CA GLY A 89 19.39 10.87 10.01
C GLY A 89 19.16 9.66 10.93
N ASN A 90 17.99 9.01 10.85
CA ASN A 90 17.68 7.83 11.68
C ASN A 90 18.44 6.57 11.24
N LEU A 91 18.85 6.50 9.97
CA LEU A 91 19.52 5.32 9.42
C LEU A 91 20.84 5.02 10.12
N GLU A 92 21.65 6.04 10.43
CA GLU A 92 22.92 5.89 11.15
C GLU A 92 22.70 5.31 12.54
N ALA A 93 21.68 5.80 13.26
CA ALA A 93 21.28 5.28 14.56
C ALA A 93 20.83 3.81 14.48
N PHE A 94 20.09 3.42 13.42
CA PHE A 94 19.69 2.03 13.23
C PHE A 94 20.87 1.10 12.92
N MET A 95 21.85 1.56 12.14
CA MET A 95 23.04 0.77 11.80
C MET A 95 23.96 0.51 12.99
N VAL A 96 24.04 1.45 13.94
CA VAL A 96 24.82 1.30 15.18
C VAL A 96 24.05 0.49 16.23
N SER A 97 22.72 0.47 16.16
CA SER A 97 21.89 -0.30 17.08
C SER A 97 22.02 -1.82 16.85
N PRO A 98 21.82 -2.66 17.89
CA PRO A 98 21.79 -4.11 17.74
C PRO A 98 20.50 -4.63 17.04
N ALA A 99 19.66 -3.73 16.52
CA ALA A 99 18.40 -4.09 15.89
C ALA A 99 18.64 -4.53 14.42
N PRO A 100 18.07 -5.65 13.98
CA PRO A 100 18.22 -6.08 12.59
C PRO A 100 17.43 -5.15 11.64
N ILE A 101 18.10 -4.66 10.59
CA ILE A 101 17.48 -3.82 9.53
C ILE A 101 16.34 -4.57 8.83
N GLU A 102 16.47 -5.89 8.65
CA GLU A 102 15.40 -6.75 8.14
C GLU A 102 14.11 -6.62 8.98
N GLY A 103 14.25 -6.56 10.31
CA GLY A 103 13.11 -6.35 11.21
C GLY A 103 12.50 -4.96 11.06
N LEU A 104 13.32 -3.92 10.85
CA LEU A 104 12.86 -2.56 10.59
C LEU A 104 12.02 -2.51 9.30
N LEU A 105 12.55 -3.08 8.21
CA LEU A 105 11.87 -3.14 6.91
C LEU A 105 10.57 -3.94 6.99
N LEU A 106 10.57 -5.08 7.67
CA LEU A 106 9.36 -5.87 7.89
C LEU A 106 8.30 -5.09 8.69
N GLY A 107 8.72 -4.37 9.74
CA GLY A 107 7.81 -3.51 10.49
C GLY A 107 7.21 -2.39 9.64
N MET A 108 8.01 -1.81 8.75
CA MET A 108 7.55 -0.80 7.82
C MET A 108 6.58 -1.37 6.78
N ALA A 109 6.88 -2.55 6.21
CA ALA A 109 6.00 -3.25 5.30
C ALA A 109 4.64 -3.57 5.96
N LEU A 110 4.66 -4.17 7.15
CA LEU A 110 3.44 -4.51 7.90
C LEU A 110 2.61 -3.29 8.27
N GLY A 111 3.24 -2.23 8.77
CA GLY A 111 2.53 -0.99 9.12
C GLY A 111 1.96 -0.29 7.89
N GLY A 112 2.66 -0.32 6.77
CA GLY A 112 2.17 0.20 5.48
C GLY A 112 0.97 -0.60 4.98
N ALA A 113 1.08 -1.93 4.98
CA ALA A 113 0.03 -2.85 4.55
C ALA A 113 -1.26 -2.68 5.34
N LEU A 114 -1.17 -2.55 6.67
CA LEU A 114 -2.35 -2.37 7.53
C LEU A 114 -3.05 -1.03 7.31
N ASN A 115 -2.29 0.06 7.16
CA ASN A 115 -2.88 1.36 6.84
C ASN A 115 -3.55 1.35 5.46
N THR A 116 -2.90 0.75 4.45
CA THR A 116 -3.49 0.64 3.11
C THR A 116 -4.68 -0.30 3.07
N LEU A 117 -4.67 -1.38 3.84
CA LEU A 117 -5.82 -2.28 3.98
C LEU A 117 -7.04 -1.54 4.52
N THR A 118 -6.84 -0.68 5.52
CA THR A 118 -7.92 0.15 6.08
C THR A 118 -8.51 1.07 5.02
N ARG A 119 -7.68 1.71 4.18
CA ARG A 119 -8.14 2.54 3.05
C ARG A 119 -8.84 1.73 1.97
N ALA A 120 -8.27 0.60 1.57
CA ALA A 120 -8.82 -0.29 0.54
C ALA A 120 -10.19 -0.84 0.96
N LEU A 121 -10.34 -1.27 2.21
CA LEU A 121 -11.63 -1.68 2.77
C LEU A 121 -12.64 -0.53 2.76
N SER A 122 -12.22 0.66 3.18
CA SER A 122 -13.09 1.85 3.17
C SER A 122 -13.57 2.18 1.75
N MET A 123 -12.71 2.06 0.75
CA MET A 123 -13.06 2.24 -0.66
C MET A 123 -14.04 1.17 -1.16
N ILE A 124 -13.85 -0.11 -0.81
CA ILE A 124 -14.77 -1.18 -1.19
C ILE A 124 -16.15 -0.96 -0.56
N VAL A 125 -16.20 -0.63 0.75
CA VAL A 125 -17.45 -0.35 1.47
C VAL A 125 -18.20 0.82 0.83
N MET A 126 -17.50 1.92 0.57
CA MET A 126 -18.10 3.07 -0.12
C MET A 126 -18.55 2.72 -1.54
N GLY A 127 -17.79 1.89 -2.26
CA GLY A 127 -18.14 1.41 -3.58
C GLY A 127 -19.45 0.61 -3.61
N ILE A 128 -19.66 -0.24 -2.60
CA ILE A 128 -20.91 -1.00 -2.44
C ILE A 128 -22.07 -0.06 -2.12
N LEU A 129 -21.88 0.88 -1.19
CA LEU A 129 -22.95 1.78 -0.72
C LEU A 129 -23.43 2.76 -1.79
N PHE A 130 -22.51 3.33 -2.59
CA PHE A 130 -22.85 4.37 -3.56
C PHE A 130 -23.15 3.85 -4.97
N PHE A 131 -22.59 2.70 -5.37
CA PHE A 131 -22.66 2.22 -6.75
C PHE A 131 -23.29 0.83 -6.92
N ASP A 132 -23.89 0.26 -5.85
CA ASP A 132 -24.55 -1.06 -5.84
C ASP A 132 -23.68 -2.17 -6.46
N ALA A 133 -22.38 -2.17 -6.11
CA ALA A 133 -21.41 -3.11 -6.67
C ALA A 133 -21.75 -4.56 -6.28
N LYS A 134 -22.02 -5.40 -7.29
CA LYS A 134 -22.34 -6.81 -7.10
C LYS A 134 -21.06 -7.65 -7.10
N PHE A 135 -20.82 -8.37 -6.01
CA PHE A 135 -19.72 -9.32 -5.86
C PHE A 135 -20.24 -10.75 -5.80
N ASP A 136 -19.57 -11.67 -6.49
CA ASP A 136 -19.86 -13.09 -6.37
C ASP A 136 -19.24 -13.64 -5.09
N VAL A 137 -20.08 -14.08 -4.16
CA VAL A 137 -19.69 -14.59 -2.85
C VAL A 137 -18.84 -15.86 -2.96
N ASN A 138 -19.04 -16.66 -4.01
CA ASN A 138 -18.30 -17.90 -4.23
C ASN A 138 -16.85 -17.66 -4.67
N ALA A 139 -16.59 -16.51 -5.30
CA ALA A 139 -15.26 -16.14 -5.76
C ALA A 139 -14.37 -15.51 -4.67
N ILE A 140 -14.95 -15.14 -3.52
CA ILE A 140 -14.25 -14.45 -2.43
C ILE A 140 -13.04 -15.25 -1.91
N PRO A 141 -13.13 -16.57 -1.63
CA PRO A 141 -11.98 -17.32 -1.11
C PRO A 141 -10.81 -17.33 -2.10
N SER A 142 -11.09 -17.57 -3.39
CA SER A 142 -10.09 -17.57 -4.45
C SER A 142 -9.46 -16.18 -4.62
N ALA A 143 -10.27 -15.13 -4.60
CA ALA A 143 -9.79 -13.75 -4.67
C ALA A 143 -8.87 -13.40 -3.48
N LEU A 144 -9.20 -13.87 -2.28
CA LEU A 144 -8.41 -13.63 -1.07
C LEU A 144 -7.03 -14.33 -1.14
N VAL A 145 -6.98 -15.56 -1.64
CA VAL A 145 -5.70 -16.27 -1.87
C VAL A 145 -4.83 -15.53 -2.89
N ILE A 146 -5.40 -15.14 -4.04
CA ILE A 146 -4.69 -14.38 -5.07
C ILE A 146 -4.21 -13.05 -4.49
N PHE A 147 -5.05 -12.36 -3.72
CA PHE A 147 -4.71 -11.10 -3.08
C PHE A 147 -3.55 -11.25 -2.09
N LEU A 148 -3.52 -12.29 -1.26
CA LEU A 148 -2.40 -12.52 -0.34
C LEU A 148 -1.10 -12.85 -1.07
N LEU A 149 -1.19 -13.64 -2.16
CA LEU A 149 -0.05 -13.94 -3.01
C LEU A 149 0.51 -12.68 -3.67
N THR A 150 -0.35 -11.86 -4.28
CA THR A 150 0.06 -10.60 -4.91
C THR A 150 0.64 -9.64 -3.89
N LEU A 151 0.03 -9.52 -2.70
CA LEU A 151 0.54 -8.67 -1.63
C LEU A 151 1.93 -9.13 -1.16
N SER A 152 2.15 -10.43 -1.02
CA SER A 152 3.48 -10.96 -0.66
C SER A 152 4.54 -10.64 -1.72
N ALA A 153 4.21 -10.79 -3.01
CA ALA A 153 5.10 -10.47 -4.12
C ALA A 153 5.37 -8.95 -4.22
N LEU A 154 4.36 -8.13 -3.95
CA LEU A 154 4.45 -6.69 -4.04
C LEU A 154 5.33 -6.11 -2.94
N TYR A 155 5.17 -6.57 -1.69
CA TYR A 155 5.99 -6.08 -0.58
C TYR A 155 7.44 -6.58 -0.64
N THR A 156 7.70 -7.78 -1.17
CA THR A 156 9.08 -8.23 -1.44
C THR A 156 9.74 -7.40 -2.53
N LEU A 157 9.00 -7.07 -3.59
CA LEU A 157 9.43 -6.12 -4.61
C LEU A 157 9.73 -4.73 -4.02
N GLY A 158 8.85 -4.22 -3.16
CA GLY A 158 9.06 -2.94 -2.45
C GLY A 158 10.31 -2.93 -1.56
N MET A 159 10.57 -4.03 -0.85
CA MET A 159 11.80 -4.20 -0.06
C MET A 159 13.04 -4.22 -0.96
N GLY A 160 12.98 -4.83 -2.14
CA GLY A 160 14.06 -4.77 -3.14
C GLY A 160 14.29 -3.36 -3.67
N LEU A 161 13.21 -2.65 -4.02
CA LEU A 161 13.27 -1.25 -4.48
C LEU A 161 13.85 -0.31 -3.42
N ALA A 162 13.62 -0.57 -2.12
CA ALA A 162 14.17 0.24 -1.05
C ALA A 162 15.70 0.30 -1.04
N SER A 163 16.37 -0.80 -1.38
CA SER A 163 17.83 -0.81 -1.55
C SER A 163 18.27 -0.01 -2.77
N LEU A 164 17.53 -0.11 -3.88
CA LEU A 164 17.86 0.61 -5.12
C LEU A 164 17.69 2.13 -4.94
N TYR A 165 16.63 2.57 -4.26
CA TYR A 165 16.39 4.00 -4.01
C TYR A 165 17.37 4.59 -3.00
N LEU A 166 17.87 3.80 -2.05
CA LEU A 166 18.95 4.22 -1.16
C LEU A 166 20.24 4.54 -1.94
N MET A 167 20.57 3.73 -2.95
CA MET A 167 21.75 3.92 -3.80
C MET A 167 21.58 5.10 -4.77
N TYR A 168 20.39 5.24 -5.33
CA TYR A 168 20.07 6.22 -6.37
C TYR A 168 19.28 7.44 -5.85
N SER A 169 19.44 7.83 -4.58
CA SER A 169 18.70 8.91 -3.85
C SER A 169 18.00 9.97 -4.73
N ARG A 170 18.71 10.63 -5.65
CA ARG A 170 18.17 11.73 -6.48
C ARG A 170 17.35 11.28 -7.70
N SER A 171 17.61 10.10 -8.25
CA SER A 171 16.85 9.51 -9.37
C SER A 171 15.82 8.47 -8.94
N GLY A 172 15.87 7.96 -7.70
CA GLY A 172 14.88 7.03 -7.15
C GLY A 172 13.47 7.60 -7.09
N TRP A 173 13.34 8.90 -6.80
CA TRP A 173 12.05 9.62 -6.86
C TRP A 173 11.47 9.60 -8.27
N ARG A 174 12.28 9.97 -9.28
CA ARG A 174 11.89 9.94 -10.69
C ARG A 174 11.61 8.52 -11.19
N ALA A 175 12.36 7.53 -10.70
CA ALA A 175 12.11 6.13 -11.02
C ALA A 175 10.76 5.64 -10.48
N SER A 176 10.35 6.12 -9.29
CA SER A 176 9.02 5.83 -8.75
C SER A 176 7.93 6.41 -9.64
N GLU A 177 8.10 7.66 -10.09
CA GLU A 177 7.17 8.36 -11.00
C GLU A 177 7.05 7.61 -12.34
N LEU A 178 8.18 7.23 -12.96
CA LEU A 178 8.20 6.47 -14.21
C LEU A 178 7.55 5.09 -14.10
N LEU A 179 7.61 4.45 -12.93
CA LEU A 179 6.97 3.14 -12.70
C LEU A 179 5.45 3.25 -12.46
N GLN A 180 4.93 4.46 -12.17
CA GLN A 180 3.50 4.68 -12.03
C GLN A 180 2.81 4.87 -13.38
N GLU A 181 3.44 5.59 -14.31
CA GLU A 181 2.81 5.97 -15.58
C GLU A 181 2.26 4.77 -16.38
N PRO A 182 3.01 3.67 -16.61
CA PRO A 182 2.53 2.55 -17.43
C PRO A 182 1.30 1.85 -16.84
N ILE A 183 1.21 1.78 -15.52
CA ILE A 183 0.10 1.10 -14.82
C ILE A 183 -1.18 1.93 -14.88
N MET A 184 -1.08 3.26 -14.99
CA MET A 184 -2.25 4.11 -15.22
C MET A 184 -2.82 3.98 -16.63
N PHE A 185 -2.10 3.38 -17.59
CA PHE A 185 -2.59 3.10 -18.95
C PHE A 185 -3.20 1.69 -19.12
N LEU A 186 -3.13 0.84 -18.09
CA LEU A 186 -3.77 -0.48 -18.07
C LEU A 186 -5.21 -0.60 -17.49
N PRO A 187 -5.92 0.48 -17.06
CA PRO A 187 -7.33 0.36 -16.70
C PRO A 187 -8.26 0.21 -17.92
#